data_AF-A0A6G1E9B8-F1
#
_entry.id   AF-A0A6G1E9B8-F1
#
_cell.length_a   1.000
_cell.length_b   1.000
_cell.length_c   1.000
_cell.angle_alpha   90.00
_cell.angle_beta   90.00
_cell.angle_gamma   90.00
#
_symmetry.space_group_name_H-M   'P 1'
#
loop_
_entity.id
_entity.type
_entity.pdbx_description
1 polymer ?
#
loop_
_entity_poly.entity_id
_entity_poly.type
_entity_poly.pdbx_seq_one_letter_code
_entity_poly.pdbx_strand_id
1 'polypeptide(L)'
;MLGVYMQRSTVLLTAVGVPLAAMYAFFKPILILLGESLDIARVAAVFVYGLIPQIFAYAANFPIQKFLQAKSIVAPSAYIATATMVLHLALGWLVVYRLGAGLLGASLVLSLSWWVIVAAQFVYVVASERCRQTWTGFSMLAFSGLPEFLKLSTASAVMLCLEAWYFQILILLAGLLDDPELALDSLTVCMMLAGWVMMISIGFNAAASVRVGNELRAGHPRAAAFSMVVVTALSFVITVVMAVVFLIFRDYISYIFTEGETVARAVSDLCPFLAATLILNGIQPVLSGVAVGCGWQKIVAYINVGCYYLVGIPLGFLLCFKFHLGAK
;
A
#
# COMPACT_ATOMS: atom_id res chain seq x y z
N MET A 1 -2.84 25.91 -11.44
CA MET A 1 -1.60 25.14 -11.16
C MET A 1 -1.88 23.71 -10.69
N LEU A 2 -2.62 23.47 -9.59
CA LEU A 2 -2.81 22.11 -9.03
C LEU A 2 -3.41 21.10 -10.02
N GLY A 3 -4.40 21.49 -10.84
CA GLY A 3 -4.97 20.63 -11.87
C GLY A 3 -3.98 20.23 -12.97
N VAL A 4 -3.02 21.10 -13.30
CA VAL A 4 -1.94 20.79 -14.26
C VAL A 4 -0.97 19.77 -13.66
N TYR A 5 -0.62 19.89 -12.37
CA TYR A 5 0.21 18.89 -11.69
C TYR A 5 -0.48 17.52 -11.65
N MET A 6 -1.79 17.49 -11.40
CA MET A 6 -2.58 16.25 -11.47
C MET A 6 -2.48 15.61 -12.86
N GLN A 7 -2.75 16.38 -13.92
CA GLN A 7 -2.66 15.89 -15.31
C GLN A 7 -1.23 15.42 -15.67
N ARG A 8 -0.21 16.21 -15.32
CA ARG A 8 1.21 15.86 -15.52
C ARG A 8 1.58 14.55 -14.83
N SER A 9 1.14 14.38 -13.59
CA SER A 9 1.38 13.15 -12.84
C SER A 9 0.66 11.97 -13.47
N THR A 10 -0.58 12.14 -13.95
CA THR A 10 -1.31 11.08 -14.66
C THR A 10 -0.61 10.69 -15.96
N VAL A 11 -0.15 11.65 -16.76
CA VAL A 11 0.62 11.39 -17.99
C VAL A 11 1.90 10.61 -17.68
N LEU A 12 2.68 11.07 -16.69
CA LEU A 12 3.92 10.39 -16.32
C LEU A 12 3.68 8.97 -15.81
N LEU A 13 2.72 8.78 -14.90
CA LEU A 13 2.40 7.46 -14.35
C LEU A 13 1.83 6.52 -15.41
N THR A 14 1.09 7.04 -16.38
CA THR A 14 0.59 6.25 -17.51
C THR A 14 1.75 5.79 -18.39
N ALA A 15 2.72 6.66 -18.67
CA ALA A 15 3.92 6.31 -19.43
C ALA A 15 4.77 5.25 -18.71
N VAL A 16 4.93 5.34 -17.39
CA VAL A 16 5.59 4.31 -16.55
C VAL A 16 4.75 3.03 -16.43
N GLY A 17 3.42 3.14 -16.53
CA GLY A 17 2.51 2.01 -16.53
C GLY A 17 2.67 1.11 -17.77
N VAL A 18 3.12 1.64 -18.92
CA VAL A 18 3.34 0.86 -20.14
C VAL A 18 4.37 -0.26 -19.98
N PRO A 19 5.62 -0.02 -19.52
CA PRO A 19 6.57 -1.11 -19.30
C PRO A 19 6.10 -2.08 -18.20
N LEU A 20 5.37 -1.62 -17.18
CA LEU A 20 4.78 -2.50 -16.17
C LEU A 20 3.68 -3.41 -16.76
N ALA A 21 2.83 -2.88 -17.64
CA ALA A 21 1.82 -3.65 -18.35
C ALA A 21 2.46 -4.68 -19.29
N ALA A 22 3.56 -4.33 -19.95
CA ALA A 22 4.34 -5.28 -20.75
C ALA A 22 4.89 -6.42 -19.87
N MET A 23 5.47 -6.08 -18.71
CA MET A 23 5.93 -7.09 -17.74
C MET A 23 4.78 -8.02 -17.29
N TYR A 24 3.57 -7.49 -17.07
CA TYR A 24 2.38 -8.29 -16.74
C TYR A 24 1.94 -9.18 -17.91
N ALA A 25 2.03 -8.69 -19.15
CA ALA A 25 1.74 -9.50 -20.33
C ALA A 25 2.71 -10.69 -20.48
N PHE A 26 3.98 -10.49 -20.10
CA PHE A 26 5.02 -11.53 -20.08
C PHE A 26 5.15 -12.23 -18.71
N PHE A 27 4.16 -12.14 -17.83
CA PHE A 27 4.30 -12.66 -16.47
C PHE A 27 4.55 -14.18 -16.42
N LYS A 28 3.86 -14.96 -17.27
CA LYS A 28 4.05 -16.42 -17.36
C LYS A 28 5.51 -16.81 -17.70
N PRO A 29 6.11 -16.35 -18.82
CA PRO A 29 7.50 -16.69 -19.11
C PRO A 29 8.49 -16.15 -18.08
N ILE A 30 8.21 -15.00 -17.45
CA ILE A 30 9.04 -14.48 -16.35
C ILE A 30 9.05 -15.45 -15.18
N LEU A 31 7.89 -15.96 -14.73
CA LEU A 31 7.84 -16.93 -13.63
C LEU A 31 8.58 -18.23 -13.97
N ILE A 32 8.41 -18.75 -15.19
CA ILE A 32 9.14 -19.95 -15.64
C ILE A 32 10.66 -19.69 -15.63
N LEU A 33 11.10 -18.50 -16.04
CA LEU A 33 12.52 -18.12 -15.99
C LEU A 33 13.05 -18.05 -14.55
N LEU A 34 12.21 -17.66 -13.59
CA LEU A 34 12.53 -17.64 -12.16
C LEU A 34 12.50 -19.03 -11.50
N GLY A 35 12.17 -20.08 -12.25
CA GLY A 35 12.18 -21.48 -11.78
C GLY A 35 10.82 -22.01 -11.32
N GLU A 36 9.74 -21.23 -11.48
CA GLU A 36 8.40 -21.66 -11.10
C GLU A 36 7.85 -22.75 -12.03
N SER A 37 7.01 -23.63 -11.48
CA SER A 37 6.35 -24.68 -12.25
C SER A 37 5.40 -24.10 -13.31
N LEU A 38 5.21 -24.83 -14.41
CA LEU A 38 4.33 -24.40 -15.50
C LEU A 38 2.88 -24.18 -15.05
N ASP A 39 2.40 -24.98 -14.10
CA ASP A 39 1.03 -24.91 -13.60
C ASP A 39 0.81 -23.67 -12.73
N ILE A 40 1.73 -23.40 -11.79
CA ILE A 40 1.72 -22.17 -10.98
C ILE A 40 1.82 -20.94 -11.89
N ALA A 41 2.79 -20.93 -12.81
CA ALA A 41 2.99 -19.83 -13.73
C ALA A 41 1.76 -19.58 -14.63
N ARG A 42 1.04 -20.63 -15.03
CA ARG A 42 -0.19 -20.52 -15.83
C ARG A 42 -1.32 -19.88 -15.02
N VAL A 43 -1.58 -20.36 -13.80
CA VAL A 43 -2.66 -19.84 -12.95
C VAL A 43 -2.39 -18.40 -12.54
N ALA A 44 -1.17 -18.09 -12.10
CA ALA A 44 -0.78 -16.75 -11.69
C ALA A 44 -0.90 -15.73 -12.85
N ALA A 45 -0.48 -16.11 -14.06
CA ALA A 45 -0.57 -15.25 -15.22
C ALA A 45 -2.03 -14.90 -15.59
N VAL A 46 -2.96 -15.86 -15.50
CA VAL A 46 -4.38 -15.61 -15.80
C VAL A 46 -4.96 -14.50 -14.90
N PHE A 47 -4.60 -14.50 -13.61
CA PHE A 47 -5.01 -13.43 -12.71
C PHE A 47 -4.34 -12.10 -13.08
N VAL A 48 -3.01 -12.11 -13.28
CA VAL A 48 -2.22 -10.91 -13.58
C VAL A 48 -2.65 -10.23 -14.88
N TYR A 49 -3.07 -10.99 -15.90
CA TYR A 49 -3.60 -10.44 -17.14
C TYR A 49 -4.85 -9.58 -16.91
N GLY A 50 -5.74 -10.00 -16.01
CA GLY A 50 -6.92 -9.20 -15.65
C GLY A 50 -6.59 -7.95 -14.83
N LEU A 51 -5.38 -7.83 -14.27
CA LEU A 51 -4.90 -6.65 -13.55
C LEU A 51 -4.22 -5.60 -14.44
N ILE A 52 -3.95 -5.89 -15.72
CA ILE A 52 -3.33 -4.92 -16.64
C ILE A 52 -4.12 -3.59 -16.69
N PRO A 53 -5.47 -3.58 -16.80
CA PRO A 53 -6.23 -2.33 -16.78
C PRO A 53 -6.14 -1.58 -15.44
N GLN A 54 -5.92 -2.29 -14.33
CA GLN A 54 -5.76 -1.70 -13.00
C GLN A 54 -4.54 -0.79 -12.90
N ILE A 55 -3.44 -1.12 -13.59
CA ILE A 55 -2.22 -0.30 -13.62
C ILE A 55 -2.55 1.13 -14.06
N PHE A 56 -3.34 1.27 -15.12
CA PHE A 56 -3.73 2.56 -15.66
C PHE A 56 -4.81 3.25 -14.80
N ALA A 57 -5.69 2.47 -14.17
CA ALA A 57 -6.61 3.01 -13.17
C ALA A 57 -5.84 3.63 -11.99
N TYR A 58 -4.78 2.98 -11.49
CA TYR A 58 -3.90 3.53 -10.46
C TYR A 58 -3.14 4.78 -10.92
N ALA A 59 -2.64 4.78 -12.16
CA ALA A 59 -1.99 5.95 -12.75
C ALA A 59 -2.90 7.20 -12.79
N ALA A 60 -4.22 7.01 -12.90
CA ALA A 60 -5.20 8.09 -12.81
C ALA A 60 -5.65 8.38 -11.37
N ASN A 61 -5.95 7.34 -10.57
CA ASN A 61 -6.51 7.45 -9.23
C ASN A 61 -5.55 8.16 -8.26
N PHE A 62 -4.27 7.80 -8.21
CA PHE A 62 -3.35 8.39 -7.22
C PHE A 62 -3.17 9.91 -7.41
N PRO A 63 -3.00 10.45 -8.64
CA PRO A 63 -3.02 11.89 -8.86
C PRO A 63 -4.32 12.57 -8.44
N ILE A 64 -5.48 11.98 -8.78
CA ILE A 64 -6.80 12.55 -8.41
C ILE A 64 -6.95 12.61 -6.88
N GLN A 65 -6.59 11.53 -6.18
CA GLN A 65 -6.60 11.52 -4.72
C GLN A 65 -5.68 12.57 -4.13
N LYS A 66 -4.44 12.71 -4.64
CA LYS A 66 -3.51 13.74 -4.16
C LYS A 66 -4.01 15.15 -4.45
N PHE A 67 -4.68 15.38 -5.58
CA PHE A 67 -5.34 16.66 -5.88
C PHE A 67 -6.41 17.00 -4.84
N LEU A 68 -7.31 16.07 -4.53
CA LEU A 68 -8.38 16.26 -3.55
C LEU A 68 -7.82 16.43 -2.12
N GLN A 69 -6.88 15.56 -1.73
CA GLN A 69 -6.22 15.57 -0.43
C GLN A 69 -5.44 16.87 -0.20
N ALA A 70 -4.71 17.39 -1.20
CA ALA A 70 -3.98 18.65 -1.06
C ALA A 70 -4.90 19.84 -0.69
N LYS A 71 -6.18 19.77 -1.07
CA LYS A 71 -7.23 20.73 -0.71
C LYS A 71 -7.98 20.37 0.58
N SER A 72 -7.53 19.35 1.31
CA SER A 72 -8.23 18.78 2.47
C SER A 72 -9.65 18.28 2.15
N ILE A 73 -9.91 17.87 0.90
CA ILE A 73 -11.18 17.28 0.47
C ILE A 73 -11.02 15.76 0.47
N VAL A 74 -11.47 15.09 1.53
CA VAL A 74 -11.29 13.63 1.70
C VAL A 74 -12.60 12.83 1.72
N ALA A 75 -13.70 13.45 2.19
CA ALA A 75 -14.98 12.76 2.33
C ALA A 75 -15.52 12.16 1.01
N PRO A 76 -15.46 12.85 -0.15
CA PRO A 76 -15.93 12.28 -1.41
C PRO A 76 -15.20 10.99 -1.78
N SER A 77 -13.87 10.95 -1.61
CA SER A 77 -13.07 9.76 -1.89
C SER A 77 -13.46 8.58 -0.99
N ALA A 78 -13.75 8.85 0.29
CA ALA A 78 -14.22 7.83 1.22
C ALA A 78 -15.59 7.25 0.81
N TYR A 79 -16.58 8.11 0.54
CA TYR A 79 -17.91 7.65 0.12
C TYR A 79 -17.88 6.89 -1.21
N ILE A 80 -17.10 7.36 -2.18
CA ILE A 80 -16.91 6.66 -3.46
C ILE A 80 -16.26 5.29 -3.22
N ALA A 81 -15.22 5.20 -2.41
CA ALA A 81 -14.56 3.92 -2.11
C ALA A 81 -15.51 2.93 -1.42
N THR A 82 -16.31 3.39 -0.45
CA THR A 82 -17.31 2.55 0.23
C THR A 82 -18.40 2.07 -0.73
N ALA A 83 -18.95 2.97 -1.56
CA ALA A 83 -19.96 2.59 -2.55
C ALA A 83 -19.40 1.60 -3.58
N THR A 84 -18.18 1.83 -4.06
CA THR A 84 -17.53 0.91 -4.99
C THR A 84 -17.21 -0.43 -4.34
N MET A 85 -16.88 -0.48 -3.04
CA MET A 85 -16.68 -1.75 -2.33
C MET A 85 -17.95 -2.60 -2.35
N VAL A 86 -19.12 -2.01 -2.09
CA VAL A 86 -20.41 -2.71 -2.16
C VAL A 86 -20.69 -3.19 -3.60
N LEU A 87 -20.45 -2.34 -4.59
CA LEU A 87 -20.58 -2.70 -6.00
C LEU A 87 -19.61 -3.84 -6.40
N HIS A 88 -18.37 -3.79 -5.92
CA HIS A 88 -17.35 -4.79 -6.17
C HIS A 88 -17.77 -6.16 -5.64
N LEU A 89 -18.33 -6.23 -4.43
CA LEU A 89 -18.86 -7.47 -3.86
C LEU A 89 -19.99 -8.04 -4.72
N ALA A 90 -20.94 -7.20 -5.13
CA ALA A 90 -22.08 -7.63 -5.95
C ALA A 90 -21.63 -8.12 -7.34
N LEU A 91 -20.74 -7.37 -8.01
CA LEU A 91 -20.21 -7.74 -9.32
C LEU A 91 -19.30 -8.97 -9.24
N GLY A 92 -18.48 -9.07 -8.19
CA GLY A 92 -17.62 -10.22 -7.94
C GLY A 92 -18.43 -11.49 -7.76
N TRP A 93 -19.49 -11.42 -6.94
CA TRP A 93 -20.41 -12.55 -6.77
C TRP A 93 -21.05 -12.97 -8.11
N LEU A 94 -21.56 -12.01 -8.87
CA LEU A 94 -22.20 -12.26 -10.17
C LEU A 94 -21.22 -12.91 -11.16
N VAL A 95 -20.06 -12.29 -11.36
CA VAL A 95 -19.10 -12.69 -12.40
C VAL A 95 -18.42 -14.02 -12.07
N VAL A 96 -18.06 -14.24 -10.80
CA VAL A 96 -17.36 -15.45 -10.39
C VAL A 96 -18.33 -16.62 -10.21
N TYR A 97 -19.41 -16.44 -9.44
CA TYR A 97 -20.29 -17.56 -9.07
C TYR A 97 -21.45 -17.80 -10.05
N ARG A 98 -22.02 -16.75 -10.65
CA ARG A 98 -23.17 -16.90 -11.56
C ARG A 98 -22.75 -17.06 -13.01
N LEU A 99 -21.74 -16.31 -13.45
CA LEU A 99 -21.24 -16.35 -14.83
C LEU A 99 -20.06 -17.32 -15.03
N GLY A 100 -19.44 -17.80 -13.94
CA GLY A 100 -18.36 -18.79 -14.01
C GLY A 100 -17.08 -18.29 -14.67
N ALA A 101 -16.83 -16.97 -14.67
CA ALA A 101 -15.68 -16.36 -15.37
C ALA A 101 -14.31 -16.62 -14.68
N GLY A 102 -14.30 -17.36 -13.57
CA GLY A 102 -13.10 -17.82 -12.88
C GLY A 102 -12.16 -16.69 -12.43
N LEU A 103 -10.87 -17.00 -12.39
CA LEU A 103 -9.81 -16.13 -11.88
C LEU A 103 -9.59 -14.87 -12.74
N LEU A 104 -9.75 -15.00 -14.07
CA LEU A 104 -9.70 -13.86 -14.98
C LEU A 104 -10.89 -12.91 -14.73
N GLY A 105 -12.09 -13.45 -14.56
CA GLY A 105 -13.27 -12.66 -14.22
C GLY A 105 -13.09 -11.89 -12.90
N ALA A 106 -12.54 -12.54 -11.87
CA ALA A 106 -12.29 -11.92 -10.57
C ALA A 106 -11.32 -10.71 -10.68
N SER A 107 -10.18 -10.90 -11.36
CA SER A 107 -9.19 -9.82 -11.57
C SER A 107 -9.72 -8.68 -12.46
N LEU A 108 -10.51 -8.99 -13.49
CA LEU A 108 -11.16 -7.96 -14.32
C LEU A 108 -12.20 -7.15 -13.56
N VAL A 109 -12.99 -7.78 -12.67
CA VAL A 109 -13.93 -7.06 -11.80
C VAL A 109 -13.19 -6.13 -10.84
N LEU A 110 -12.05 -6.57 -10.31
CA LEU A 110 -11.19 -5.71 -9.49
C LEU A 110 -10.70 -4.50 -10.30
N SER A 111 -10.17 -4.73 -11.50
CA SER A 111 -9.77 -3.66 -12.43
C SER A 111 -10.92 -2.68 -12.74
N LEU A 112 -12.12 -3.20 -13.03
CA LEU A 112 -13.31 -2.40 -13.27
C LEU A 112 -13.67 -1.53 -12.07
N SER A 113 -13.58 -2.08 -10.86
CA SER A 113 -13.90 -1.37 -9.62
C SER A 113 -12.98 -0.16 -9.43
N TRP A 114 -11.69 -0.30 -9.73
CA TRP A 114 -10.76 0.84 -9.71
C TRP A 114 -11.11 1.90 -10.76
N TRP A 115 -11.54 1.50 -11.96
CA TRP A 115 -12.02 2.44 -12.97
C TRP A 115 -13.31 3.16 -12.56
N VAL A 116 -14.22 2.49 -11.85
CA VAL A 116 -15.41 3.13 -11.26
C VAL A 116 -14.98 4.22 -10.26
N ILE A 117 -13.99 3.94 -9.40
CA ILE A 117 -13.42 4.95 -8.48
C ILE A 117 -12.84 6.12 -9.25
N VAL A 118 -12.02 5.86 -10.28
CA VAL A 118 -11.41 6.92 -11.12
C VAL A 118 -12.49 7.79 -11.75
N ALA A 119 -13.49 7.18 -12.39
CA ALA A 119 -14.57 7.90 -13.05
C ALA A 119 -15.37 8.76 -12.07
N ALA A 120 -15.78 8.18 -10.93
CA ALA A 120 -16.55 8.89 -9.92
C ALA A 120 -15.76 10.04 -9.28
N GLN A 121 -14.47 9.84 -8.96
CA GLN A 121 -13.63 10.91 -8.41
C GLN A 121 -13.37 12.00 -9.46
N PHE A 122 -13.16 11.65 -10.72
CA PHE A 122 -12.98 12.63 -11.79
C PHE A 122 -14.25 13.45 -12.03
N VAL A 123 -15.43 12.81 -12.06
CA VAL A 123 -16.73 13.50 -12.12
C VAL A 123 -16.86 14.49 -10.96
N TYR A 124 -16.50 14.09 -9.74
CA TYR A 124 -16.50 15.01 -8.59
C TYR A 124 -15.55 16.20 -8.80
N VAL A 125 -14.34 15.99 -9.31
CA VAL A 125 -13.38 17.07 -9.59
C VAL A 125 -13.93 18.08 -10.61
N VAL A 126 -14.61 17.60 -11.65
CA VAL A 126 -15.15 18.46 -12.73
C VAL A 126 -16.44 19.16 -12.30
N ALA A 127 -17.33 18.48 -11.57
CA ALA A 127 -18.66 19.00 -11.23
C ALA A 127 -18.69 19.83 -9.94
N SER A 128 -17.75 19.64 -9.01
CA SER A 128 -17.76 20.30 -7.71
C SER A 128 -17.29 21.75 -7.78
N GLU A 129 -18.09 22.67 -7.23
CA GLU A 129 -17.71 24.09 -7.10
C GLU A 129 -16.40 24.27 -6.31
N ARG A 130 -16.13 23.40 -5.34
CA ARG A 130 -14.90 23.43 -4.54
C ARG A 130 -13.64 23.22 -5.38
N CYS A 131 -13.75 22.58 -6.54
CA CYS A 131 -12.63 22.26 -7.41
C CYS A 131 -12.47 23.27 -8.57
N ARG A 132 -13.47 24.12 -8.82
CA ARG A 132 -13.57 25.00 -10.00
C ARG A 132 -12.37 25.95 -10.19
N GLN A 133 -11.79 26.47 -9.11
CA GLN A 133 -10.62 27.36 -9.19
C GLN A 133 -9.30 26.61 -9.43
N THR A 134 -9.25 25.33 -9.07
CA THR A 134 -8.03 24.51 -9.12
C THR A 134 -7.97 23.59 -10.33
N TRP A 135 -9.14 23.23 -10.87
CA TRP A 135 -9.34 22.49 -12.10
C TRP A 135 -9.92 23.44 -13.16
N THR A 136 -9.09 23.81 -14.13
CA THR A 136 -9.45 24.74 -15.22
C THR A 136 -9.55 24.03 -16.57
N GLY A 137 -9.83 22.73 -16.56
CA GLY A 137 -9.83 21.89 -17.76
C GLY A 137 -8.46 21.33 -18.14
N PHE A 138 -8.43 20.60 -19.26
CA PHE A 138 -7.22 19.99 -19.80
C PHE A 138 -6.25 21.06 -20.34
N SER A 139 -4.95 20.83 -20.14
CA SER A 139 -3.92 21.77 -20.55
C SER A 139 -2.70 21.05 -21.13
N MET A 140 -2.16 21.55 -22.24
CA MET A 140 -0.90 21.07 -22.82
C MET A 140 0.30 21.28 -21.88
N LEU A 141 0.16 22.13 -20.86
CA LEU A 141 1.17 22.30 -19.81
C LEU A 141 1.37 21.02 -18.97
N ALA A 142 0.46 20.03 -19.08
CA ALA A 142 0.63 18.71 -18.50
C ALA A 142 1.86 17.96 -19.08
N PHE A 143 2.26 18.26 -20.30
CA PHE A 143 3.38 17.60 -20.99
C PHE A 143 4.73 18.29 -20.77
N SER A 144 4.75 19.46 -20.12
CA SER A 144 6.00 20.17 -19.83
C SER A 144 6.62 19.72 -18.51
N GLY A 145 7.96 19.79 -18.40
CA GLY A 145 8.68 19.51 -17.14
C GLY A 145 8.60 18.05 -16.65
N LEU A 146 8.26 17.09 -17.53
CA LEU A 146 8.17 15.66 -17.19
C LEU A 146 9.48 15.08 -16.64
N PRO A 147 10.69 15.36 -17.19
CA PRO A 147 11.93 14.79 -16.68
C PRO A 147 12.26 15.21 -15.24
N GLU A 148 12.03 16.48 -14.90
CA GLU A 148 12.25 17.01 -13.56
C GLU A 148 11.25 16.41 -12.56
N PHE A 149 9.98 16.30 -12.97
CA PHE A 149 8.95 15.67 -12.16
C PHE A 149 9.21 14.17 -11.95
N LEU A 150 9.73 13.47 -12.96
CA LEU A 150 10.18 12.09 -12.85
C LEU A 150 11.30 11.96 -11.83
N LYS A 151 12.36 12.78 -11.94
CA LYS A 151 13.49 12.76 -11.00
C LYS A 151 13.04 12.93 -9.54
N LEU A 152 12.07 13.80 -9.28
CA LEU A 152 11.50 13.98 -7.95
C LEU A 152 10.68 12.76 -7.49
N SER A 153 9.85 12.24 -8.39
CA SER A 153 8.95 11.10 -8.11
C SER A 153 9.71 9.81 -7.88
N THR A 154 10.84 9.59 -8.57
CA THR A 154 11.68 8.39 -8.43
C THR A 154 12.17 8.19 -6.99
N ALA A 155 12.52 9.26 -6.28
CA ALA A 155 12.96 9.13 -4.89
C ALA A 155 11.84 8.61 -3.97
N SER A 156 10.61 9.09 -4.18
CA SER A 156 9.44 8.63 -3.42
C SER A 156 9.05 7.20 -3.80
N ALA A 157 9.16 6.85 -5.08
CA ALA A 157 8.92 5.50 -5.57
C ALA A 157 9.92 4.50 -4.97
N VAL A 158 11.22 4.81 -5.02
CA VAL A 158 12.27 3.96 -4.44
C VAL A 158 12.07 3.79 -2.94
N MET A 159 11.77 4.86 -2.20
CA MET A 159 11.49 4.79 -0.76
C MET A 159 10.36 3.80 -0.44
N LEU A 160 9.24 3.86 -1.17
CA LEU A 160 8.10 2.96 -0.98
C LEU A 160 8.41 1.52 -1.43
N CYS A 161 9.12 1.36 -2.55
CA CYS A 161 9.53 0.03 -3.02
C CYS A 161 10.44 -0.66 -2.01
N LEU A 162 11.38 0.06 -1.40
CA LEU A 162 12.26 -0.48 -0.37
C LEU A 162 11.49 -0.91 0.89
N GLU A 163 10.47 -0.13 1.29
CA GLU A 163 9.58 -0.51 2.39
C GLU A 163 8.77 -1.77 2.06
N ALA A 164 8.27 -1.88 0.83
CA ALA A 164 7.44 -3.02 0.41
C ALA A 164 8.25 -4.31 0.17
N TRP A 165 9.40 -4.21 -0.49
CA TRP A 165 10.22 -5.37 -0.86
C TRP A 165 10.91 -6.02 0.33
N TYR A 166 11.21 -5.25 1.38
CA TYR A 166 11.72 -5.80 2.63
C TYR A 166 10.82 -6.92 3.18
N PHE A 167 9.50 -6.72 3.21
CA PHE A 167 8.55 -7.73 3.66
C PHE A 167 8.57 -8.98 2.76
N GLN A 168 8.71 -8.82 1.45
CA GLN A 168 8.78 -9.94 0.52
C GLN A 168 10.04 -10.79 0.75
N ILE A 169 11.17 -10.14 1.05
CA ILE A 169 12.41 -10.85 1.40
C ILE A 169 12.22 -11.67 2.68
N LEU A 170 11.57 -11.10 3.70
CA LEU A 170 11.30 -11.83 4.95
C LEU A 170 10.40 -13.06 4.73
N ILE A 171 9.37 -12.95 3.89
CA ILE A 171 8.51 -14.09 3.53
C ILE A 171 9.32 -15.17 2.82
N LEU A 172 10.18 -14.79 1.88
CA LEU A 172 11.06 -15.75 1.18
C LEU A 172 12.02 -16.45 2.15
N LEU A 173 12.58 -15.73 3.12
CA LEU A 173 13.43 -16.33 4.16
C LEU A 173 12.65 -17.29 5.05
N ALA A 174 11.42 -16.96 5.43
CA ALA A 174 10.58 -17.87 6.20
C ALA A 174 10.26 -19.17 5.44
N GLY A 175 10.16 -19.12 4.11
CA GLY A 175 10.01 -20.29 3.25
C GLY A 175 11.23 -21.22 3.20
N LEU A 176 12.36 -20.82 3.79
CA LEU A 176 13.58 -21.64 3.90
C LEU A 176 13.76 -22.28 5.29
N LEU A 177 12.81 -22.09 6.19
CA LEU A 177 12.80 -22.72 7.52
C LEU A 177 12.51 -24.23 7.43
N ASP A 178 12.85 -24.97 8.50
CA ASP A 178 12.68 -26.42 8.58
C ASP A 178 11.21 -26.87 8.43
N ASP A 179 10.26 -26.07 8.95
CA ASP A 179 8.82 -26.23 8.76
C ASP A 179 8.25 -24.99 8.05
N PRO A 180 8.42 -24.89 6.71
CA PRO A 180 8.07 -23.69 5.96
C PRO A 180 6.56 -23.50 5.85
N GLU A 181 5.77 -24.59 5.85
CA GLU A 181 4.31 -24.53 5.78
C GLU A 181 3.75 -23.85 7.04
N LEU A 182 4.13 -24.33 8.23
CA LEU A 182 3.70 -23.74 9.49
C LEU A 182 4.19 -22.29 9.66
N ALA A 183 5.45 -22.03 9.28
CA ALA A 183 6.03 -20.68 9.37
C ALA A 183 5.30 -19.69 8.46
N LEU A 184 5.07 -20.06 7.18
CA LEU A 184 4.39 -19.20 6.23
C LEU A 184 2.92 -18.97 6.60
N ASP A 185 2.21 -20.01 7.04
CA ASP A 185 0.81 -19.89 7.46
C ASP A 185 0.65 -18.95 8.67
N SER A 186 1.44 -19.17 9.71
CA SER A 186 1.39 -18.35 10.93
C SER A 186 1.85 -16.90 10.69
N LEU A 187 2.89 -16.68 9.88
CA LEU A 187 3.32 -15.35 9.48
C LEU A 187 2.26 -14.65 8.62
N THR A 188 1.60 -15.36 7.70
CA THR A 188 0.54 -14.79 6.85
C THR A 188 -0.61 -14.27 7.70
N VAL A 189 -1.07 -15.04 8.70
CA VAL A 189 -2.10 -14.58 9.65
C VAL A 189 -1.65 -13.33 10.40
N CYS A 190 -0.41 -13.33 10.93
CA CYS A 190 0.14 -12.16 11.62
C CYS A 190 0.24 -10.94 10.70
N MET A 191 0.66 -11.12 9.44
CA MET A 191 0.75 -10.05 8.45
C MET A 191 -0.62 -9.53 8.02
N MET A 192 -1.66 -10.37 7.96
CA MET A 192 -3.04 -9.90 7.70
C MET A 192 -3.54 -9.01 8.85
N LEU A 193 -3.33 -9.43 10.10
CA LEU A 193 -3.66 -8.63 11.29
C LEU A 193 -2.87 -7.31 11.33
N ALA A 194 -1.57 -7.37 11.03
CA ALA A 194 -0.74 -6.17 10.89
C ALA A 194 -1.22 -5.26 9.76
N GLY A 195 -1.64 -5.84 8.63
CA GLY A 195 -2.17 -5.14 7.47
C GLY A 195 -3.40 -4.30 7.80
N TRP A 196 -4.30 -4.79 8.66
CA TRP A 196 -5.48 -4.01 9.10
C TRP A 196 -5.09 -2.74 9.83
N VAL A 197 -4.16 -2.84 10.79
CA VAL A 197 -3.67 -1.66 11.53
C VAL A 197 -2.84 -0.76 10.60
N MET A 198 -2.07 -1.33 9.69
CA MET A 198 -1.27 -0.59 8.71
C MET A 198 -2.12 0.31 7.81
N MET A 199 -3.36 -0.09 7.46
CA MET A 199 -4.27 0.79 6.69
C MET A 199 -4.61 2.08 7.45
N ILE A 200 -4.72 2.02 8.77
CA ILE A 200 -4.92 3.21 9.62
C ILE A 200 -3.66 4.09 9.57
N SER A 201 -2.47 3.48 9.71
CA SER A 201 -1.18 4.18 9.60
C SER A 201 -0.97 4.87 8.25
N ILE A 202 -1.39 4.23 7.14
CA ILE A 202 -1.36 4.83 5.80
C ILE A 202 -2.32 6.02 5.69
N GLY A 203 -3.49 5.93 6.34
CA GLY A 203 -4.41 7.06 6.47
C GLY A 203 -3.75 8.26 7.17
N PHE A 204 -3.07 8.01 8.30
CA PHE A 204 -2.32 9.05 9.00
C PHE A 204 -1.11 9.56 8.22
N ASN A 205 -0.39 8.71 7.49
CA ASN A 205 0.68 9.12 6.58
C ASN A 205 0.19 10.17 5.58
N ALA A 206 -0.95 9.91 4.91
CA ALA A 206 -1.53 10.83 3.95
C ALA A 206 -1.98 12.15 4.62
N ALA A 207 -2.65 12.07 5.76
CA ALA A 207 -3.11 13.23 6.51
C ALA A 207 -1.93 14.11 7.00
N ALA A 208 -0.90 13.49 7.57
CA ALA A 208 0.31 14.16 8.04
C ALA A 208 1.05 14.84 6.89
N SER A 209 1.23 14.15 5.77
CA SER A 209 1.91 14.67 4.58
C SER A 209 1.24 15.94 4.05
N VAL A 210 -0.09 15.93 3.93
CA VAL A 210 -0.85 17.10 3.49
C VAL A 210 -0.80 18.23 4.51
N ARG A 211 -1.07 17.93 5.79
CA ARG A 211 -1.20 18.95 6.84
C ARG A 211 0.12 19.66 7.06
N VAL A 212 1.22 18.91 7.25
CA VAL A 212 2.56 19.47 7.41
C VAL A 212 2.98 20.24 6.17
N GLY A 213 2.79 19.66 4.97
CA GLY A 213 3.16 20.32 3.72
C GLY A 213 2.37 21.61 3.45
N ASN A 214 1.11 21.70 3.91
CA ASN A 214 0.31 22.91 3.78
C ASN A 214 0.72 23.98 4.80
N GLU A 215 0.94 23.62 6.07
CA GLU A 215 1.37 24.57 7.11
C GLU A 215 2.78 25.11 6.84
N LEU A 216 3.71 24.29 6.34
CA LEU A 216 5.03 24.75 5.94
C LEU A 216 4.97 25.72 4.77
N ARG A 217 4.15 25.43 3.75
CA ARG A 217 3.95 26.34 2.60
C ARG A 217 3.25 27.65 2.99
N ALA A 218 2.48 27.65 4.07
CA ALA A 218 1.87 28.85 4.65
C ALA A 218 2.83 29.65 5.55
N GLY A 219 4.06 29.17 5.79
CA GLY A 219 5.02 29.83 6.67
C GLY A 219 4.74 29.63 8.16
N HIS A 220 4.02 28.56 8.55
CA HIS A 220 3.65 28.26 9.93
C HIS A 220 4.42 27.04 10.51
N PRO A 221 5.73 27.17 10.82
CA PRO A 221 6.54 26.04 11.28
C PRO A 221 6.07 25.45 12.62
N ARG A 222 5.55 26.28 13.53
CA ARG A 222 5.01 25.82 14.82
C ARG A 222 3.74 24.96 14.63
N ALA A 223 2.87 25.34 13.70
CA ALA A 223 1.66 24.58 13.38
C ALA A 223 2.01 23.25 12.70
N ALA A 224 3.03 23.23 11.85
CA ALA A 224 3.56 22.02 11.26
C ALA A 224 4.12 21.05 12.32
N ALA A 225 4.94 21.54 13.26
CA ALA A 225 5.47 20.74 14.37
C ALA A 225 4.37 20.22 15.30
N PHE A 226 3.38 21.07 15.64
CA PHE A 226 2.24 20.64 16.42
C PHE A 226 1.44 19.53 15.71
N SER A 227 1.22 19.67 14.40
CA SER A 227 0.53 18.66 13.60
C SER A 227 1.25 17.31 13.63
N MET A 228 2.59 17.31 13.52
CA MET A 228 3.42 16.10 13.65
C MET A 228 3.23 15.43 15.01
N VAL A 229 3.26 16.18 16.11
CA VAL A 229 3.10 15.64 17.47
C VAL A 229 1.71 15.03 17.64
N VAL A 230 0.65 15.74 17.24
CA VAL A 230 -0.74 15.26 17.38
C VAL A 230 -0.97 13.98 16.59
N VAL A 231 -0.56 13.93 15.32
CA VAL A 231 -0.79 12.74 14.48
C VAL A 231 0.03 11.54 14.95
N THR A 232 1.24 11.75 15.43
CA THR A 232 2.10 10.69 15.97
C THR A 232 1.53 10.14 17.29
N ALA A 233 1.10 11.02 18.19
CA ALA A 233 0.49 10.62 19.46
C ALA A 233 -0.81 9.83 19.23
N LEU A 234 -1.67 10.29 18.32
CA LEU A 234 -2.91 9.59 17.98
C LEU A 234 -2.63 8.21 17.38
N SER A 235 -1.68 8.11 16.44
CA SER A 235 -1.29 6.83 15.85
C SER A 235 -0.75 5.87 16.91
N PHE A 236 0.13 6.35 17.79
CA PHE A 236 0.68 5.57 18.90
C PHE A 236 -0.41 5.04 19.84
N VAL A 237 -1.36 5.89 20.25
CA VAL A 237 -2.47 5.46 21.11
C VAL A 237 -3.29 4.37 20.43
N ILE A 238 -3.64 4.55 19.14
CA ILE A 238 -4.43 3.57 18.40
C ILE A 238 -3.67 2.25 18.26
N THR A 239 -2.39 2.28 17.91
CA THR A 239 -1.61 1.05 17.72
C THR A 239 -1.33 0.33 19.03
N VAL A 240 -1.15 1.05 20.14
CA VAL A 240 -1.10 0.45 21.49
C VAL A 240 -2.41 -0.23 21.84
N VAL A 241 -3.57 0.42 21.60
CA VAL A 241 -4.89 -0.18 21.84
C VAL A 241 -5.06 -1.46 21.01
N MET A 242 -4.73 -1.43 19.72
CA MET A 242 -4.83 -2.59 18.84
C MET A 242 -3.87 -3.72 19.26
N ALA A 243 -2.64 -3.37 19.66
CA ALA A 243 -1.67 -4.33 20.18
C ALA A 243 -2.18 -5.02 21.47
N VAL A 244 -2.76 -4.27 22.39
CA VAL A 244 -3.39 -4.82 23.61
C VAL A 244 -4.55 -5.74 23.26
N VAL A 245 -5.42 -5.33 22.33
CA VAL A 245 -6.54 -6.17 21.87
C VAL A 245 -6.03 -7.49 21.29
N PHE A 246 -5.03 -7.45 20.41
CA PHE A 246 -4.48 -8.69 19.82
C PHE A 246 -3.76 -9.56 20.85
N LEU A 247 -3.13 -8.99 21.88
CA LEU A 247 -2.56 -9.77 22.99
C LEU A 247 -3.64 -10.45 23.85
N ILE A 248 -4.75 -9.75 24.14
CA ILE A 248 -5.88 -10.31 24.90
C ILE A 248 -6.52 -11.48 24.15
N PHE A 249 -6.67 -11.34 22.83
CA PHE A 249 -7.31 -12.35 21.98
C PHE A 249 -6.32 -13.28 21.27
N ARG A 250 -5.05 -13.33 21.68
CA ARG A 250 -3.98 -14.06 20.97
C ARG A 250 -4.29 -15.54 20.70
N ASP A 251 -5.00 -16.18 21.63
CA ASP A 251 -5.34 -17.61 21.55
C ASP A 251 -6.56 -17.89 20.68
N TYR A 252 -7.29 -16.86 20.24
CA TYR A 252 -8.55 -17.00 19.51
C TYR A 252 -8.56 -16.31 18.14
N ILE A 253 -7.80 -15.22 17.98
CA ILE A 253 -7.89 -14.35 16.80
C ILE A 253 -7.50 -15.06 15.50
N SER A 254 -6.60 -16.05 15.58
CA SER A 254 -6.18 -16.85 14.44
C SER A 254 -7.29 -17.73 13.87
N TYR A 255 -8.28 -18.13 14.68
CA TYR A 255 -9.37 -19.01 14.22
C TYR A 255 -10.32 -18.36 13.21
N ILE A 256 -10.21 -17.04 13.00
CA ILE A 256 -10.89 -16.35 11.90
C ILE A 256 -10.29 -16.74 10.53
N PHE A 257 -9.02 -17.20 10.52
CA PHE A 257 -8.25 -17.48 9.31
C PHE A 257 -7.91 -18.96 9.13
N THR A 258 -7.83 -19.74 10.21
CA THR A 258 -7.44 -21.15 10.16
C THR A 258 -8.27 -21.99 11.12
N GLU A 259 -8.57 -23.23 10.73
CA GLU A 259 -9.17 -24.24 11.59
C GLU A 259 -8.10 -25.09 12.31
N GLY A 260 -6.83 -24.96 11.91
CA GLY A 260 -5.73 -25.79 12.41
C GLY A 260 -5.18 -25.30 13.76
N GLU A 261 -5.26 -26.14 14.79
CA GLU A 261 -4.73 -25.83 16.12
C GLU A 261 -3.22 -25.54 16.12
N THR A 262 -2.43 -26.23 15.27
CA THR A 262 -0.98 -26.03 15.19
C THR A 262 -0.64 -24.61 14.73
N VAL A 263 -1.32 -24.11 13.68
CA VAL A 263 -1.15 -22.75 13.17
C VAL A 263 -1.66 -21.74 14.20
N ALA A 264 -2.80 -22.00 14.85
CA ALA A 264 -3.34 -21.12 15.88
C ALA A 264 -2.39 -20.92 17.07
N ARG A 265 -1.75 -22.00 17.55
CA ARG A 265 -0.73 -21.93 18.60
C ARG A 265 0.50 -21.15 18.16
N ALA A 266 0.98 -21.40 16.93
CA ALA A 266 2.12 -20.66 16.38
C ALA A 266 1.81 -19.15 16.27
N VAL A 267 0.60 -18.76 15.84
CA VAL A 267 0.18 -17.37 15.82
C VAL A 267 0.11 -16.77 17.22
N SER A 268 -0.45 -17.49 18.21
CA SER A 268 -0.50 -17.02 19.60
C SER A 268 0.90 -16.75 20.17
N ASP A 269 1.86 -17.63 19.85
CA ASP A 269 3.27 -17.45 20.21
C ASP A 269 3.93 -16.25 19.53
N LEU A 270 3.50 -15.89 18.31
CA LEU A 270 3.97 -14.73 17.56
C LEU A 270 3.28 -13.42 17.96
N CYS A 271 2.12 -13.47 18.61
CA CYS A 271 1.36 -12.27 18.98
C CYS A 271 2.15 -11.22 19.79
N PRO A 272 3.08 -11.57 20.71
CA PRO A 272 3.95 -10.59 21.36
C PRO A 272 4.84 -9.82 20.38
N PHE A 273 5.41 -10.51 19.38
CA PHE A 273 6.21 -9.88 18.33
C PHE A 273 5.34 -9.03 17.40
N LEU A 274 4.13 -9.52 17.07
CA LEU A 274 3.13 -8.76 16.32
C LEU A 274 2.76 -7.47 17.07
N ALA A 275 2.50 -7.53 18.37
CA ALA A 275 2.17 -6.37 19.19
C ALA A 275 3.28 -5.30 19.17
N ALA A 276 4.54 -5.72 19.34
CA ALA A 276 5.68 -4.83 19.21
C ALA A 276 5.77 -4.22 17.79
N THR A 277 5.60 -5.07 16.77
CA THR A 277 5.60 -4.66 15.35
C THR A 277 4.51 -3.63 15.06
N LEU A 278 3.31 -3.79 15.61
CA LEU A 278 2.19 -2.87 15.43
C LEU A 278 2.48 -1.48 16.00
N ILE A 279 3.10 -1.40 17.17
CA ILE A 279 3.44 -0.13 17.79
C ILE A 279 4.49 0.61 16.93
N LEU A 280 5.54 -0.10 16.51
CA LEU A 280 6.62 0.47 15.70
C LEU A 280 6.14 0.87 14.29
N ASN A 281 5.44 -0.03 13.59
CA ASN A 281 4.85 0.23 12.27
C ASN A 281 3.60 1.14 12.33
N GLY A 282 3.11 1.45 13.53
CA GLY A 282 2.13 2.50 13.76
C GLY A 282 2.72 3.90 13.60
N ILE A 283 3.94 4.09 14.11
CA ILE A 283 4.62 5.40 14.13
C ILE A 283 5.36 5.64 12.81
N GLN A 284 6.08 4.63 12.30
CA GLN A 284 7.00 4.79 11.18
C GLN A 284 6.32 5.37 9.91
N PRO A 285 5.16 4.89 9.44
CA PRO A 285 4.48 5.46 8.28
C PRO A 285 4.05 6.91 8.50
N VAL A 286 3.67 7.28 9.72
CA VAL A 286 3.27 8.65 10.06
C VAL A 286 4.46 9.60 9.92
N LEU A 287 5.61 9.22 10.45
CA LEU A 287 6.86 9.97 10.31
C LEU A 287 7.32 10.05 8.85
N SER A 288 7.19 8.97 8.07
CA SER A 288 7.42 9.00 6.62
C SER A 288 6.49 10.00 5.93
N GLY A 289 5.21 10.06 6.34
CA GLY A 289 4.24 11.04 5.83
C GLY A 289 4.66 12.48 6.12
N VAL A 290 5.12 12.75 7.35
CA VAL A 290 5.66 14.05 7.75
C VAL A 290 6.90 14.41 6.92
N ALA A 291 7.83 13.47 6.73
CA ALA A 291 9.01 13.68 5.91
C ALA A 291 8.65 13.98 4.44
N VAL A 292 7.65 13.31 3.87
CA VAL A 292 7.11 13.63 2.54
C VAL A 292 6.54 15.05 2.51
N GLY A 293 5.80 15.46 3.55
CA GLY A 293 5.29 16.83 3.70
C GLY A 293 6.41 17.89 3.77
N CYS A 294 7.56 17.53 4.36
CA CYS A 294 8.76 18.38 4.43
C CYS A 294 9.64 18.32 3.17
N GLY A 295 9.41 17.38 2.25
CA GLY A 295 10.28 17.16 1.08
C GLY A 295 11.58 16.38 1.36
N TRP A 296 11.61 15.57 2.43
CA TRP A 296 12.79 14.83 2.90
C TRP A 296 12.85 13.37 2.42
N GLN A 297 12.15 13.02 1.33
CA GLN A 297 12.03 11.63 0.87
C GLN A 297 13.37 10.96 0.60
N LYS A 298 14.36 11.71 0.10
CA LYS A 298 15.70 11.18 -0.17
C LYS A 298 16.41 10.72 1.10
N ILE A 299 16.31 11.49 2.19
CA ILE A 299 16.93 11.15 3.48
C ILE A 299 16.28 9.88 4.03
N VAL A 300 14.94 9.81 4.00
CA VAL A 300 14.20 8.62 4.44
C VAL A 300 14.58 7.39 3.62
N ALA A 301 14.75 7.52 2.30
CA ALA A 301 15.20 6.41 1.47
C ALA A 301 16.56 5.84 1.93
N TYR A 302 17.54 6.70 2.24
CA TYR A 302 18.84 6.24 2.78
C TYR A 302 18.71 5.56 4.15
N ILE A 303 17.87 6.10 5.03
CA ILE A 303 17.59 5.51 6.34
C ILE A 303 16.96 4.12 6.15
N ASN A 304 15.96 3.99 5.28
CA ASN A 304 15.31 2.71 4.99
C ASN A 304 16.29 1.66 4.45
N VAL A 305 17.23 2.03 3.57
CA VAL A 305 18.29 1.12 3.12
C VAL A 305 19.14 0.65 4.30
N GLY A 306 19.61 1.58 5.14
CA GLY A 306 20.43 1.24 6.31
C GLY A 306 19.70 0.34 7.30
N CYS A 307 18.49 0.72 7.70
CA CYS A 307 17.73 0.00 8.72
C CYS A 307 17.21 -1.35 8.22
N TYR A 308 16.58 -1.41 7.05
CA TYR A 308 15.95 -2.66 6.57
C TYR A 308 16.95 -3.61 5.92
N TYR A 309 17.81 -3.10 5.05
CA TYR A 309 18.64 -3.96 4.20
C TYR A 309 20.02 -4.27 4.79
N LEU A 310 20.64 -3.32 5.49
CA LEU A 310 21.97 -3.53 6.09
C LEU A 310 21.91 -4.10 7.50
N VAL A 311 20.83 -3.81 8.24
CA VAL A 311 20.68 -4.27 9.63
C VAL A 311 19.56 -5.30 9.76
N GLY A 312 18.34 -4.96 9.36
CA GLY A 312 17.15 -5.77 9.58
C GLY A 312 17.21 -7.16 8.95
N ILE A 313 17.49 -7.24 7.65
CA ILE A 313 17.59 -8.53 6.93
C ILE A 313 18.73 -9.40 7.49
N PRO A 314 19.99 -8.92 7.61
CA PRO A 314 21.06 -9.75 8.17
C PRO A 314 20.80 -10.21 9.60
N LEU A 315 20.24 -9.33 10.45
CA LEU A 315 19.88 -9.70 11.82
C LEU A 315 18.77 -10.76 11.84
N GLY A 316 17.73 -10.59 11.04
CA GLY A 316 16.66 -11.57 10.89
C GLY A 316 17.20 -12.92 10.43
N PHE A 317 18.08 -12.94 9.43
CA PHE A 317 18.73 -14.16 8.97
C PHE A 317 19.55 -14.85 10.09
N LEU A 318 20.34 -14.09 10.85
CA LEU A 318 21.12 -14.64 11.95
C LEU A 318 20.24 -15.21 13.07
N LEU A 319 19.19 -14.50 13.48
CA LEU A 319 18.27 -14.95 14.52
C LEU A 319 17.52 -16.22 14.10
N CYS A 320 17.03 -16.23 12.87
CA CYS A 320 16.26 -17.31 12.27
C CYS A 320 17.08 -18.59 12.11
N PHE A 321 18.25 -18.51 11.44
CA PHE A 321 19.02 -19.69 11.03
C PHE A 321 20.19 -20.05 11.95
N LYS A 322 20.89 -19.05 12.52
CA LYS A 322 22.09 -19.31 13.34
C LYS A 322 21.74 -19.51 14.82
N PHE A 323 20.78 -18.73 15.32
CA PHE A 323 20.31 -18.85 16.71
C PHE A 323 19.07 -19.74 16.87
N HIS A 324 18.58 -20.32 15.76
CA HIS A 324 17.46 -21.27 15.75
C HIS A 324 16.19 -20.73 16.41
N LEU A 325 15.92 -19.42 16.31
CA LEU A 325 14.66 -18.82 16.78
C LEU A 325 13.50 -19.04 15.80
N GLY A 326 13.79 -19.52 14.59
CA GLY A 326 12.77 -19.88 13.60
C GLY A 326 12.01 -18.65 13.13
N ALA A 327 10.67 -18.73 13.14
CA ALA A 327 9.79 -17.62 12.79
C ALA A 327 9.61 -16.58 13.92
N LYS A 328 10.16 -16.83 15.13
CA LYS A 328 10.06 -15.94 16.29
C LYS A 328 11.14 -14.87 16.30
#